data_AF-A0A0D8XSN5-F1
#
_entry.id   AF-A0A0D8XSN5-F1
#
_cell.length_a   1.000
_cell.length_b   1.000
_cell.length_c   1.000
_cell.angle_alpha   90.00
_cell.angle_beta   90.00
_cell.angle_gamma   90.00
#
_symmetry.space_group_name_H-M   'P 1'
#
loop_
_entity.id
_entity.type
_entity.pdbx_description
1 polymer ?
#
loop_
_entity_poly.entity_id
_entity_poly.type
_entity_poly.pdbx_seq_one_letter_code
_entity_poly.pdbx_strand_id
1 'polypeptide(L)'
;MTKYRDVFPEKSNSIFKDSSTEIRETCAKDSHDILLRHSQLRGQVSSALGRLTRDLDDSVRLTAVLCIIETAKKKLEAVNESLIVACCDRMKDKKPKIRQEIIAKLLHLYFKVIVGEEYTASETAAVTIIPEKALALYMLVGMTEEKSMIERYFSSYIIPYKMEVKKRVKSMVELFCKLDKFGSQVFAEIVARSSCHRRILREMLEIISRQGVSDDKAQLQSKIQRISSTHHDSTGVSFYIRCEYRLILQ
;
A
#
# COMPACT_ATOMS: atom_id res chain seq x y z
N MET A 1 -30.00 -2.84 26.91
CA MET A 1 -29.83 -1.93 25.77
C MET A 1 -29.58 -0.46 26.17
N THR A 2 -29.72 -0.08 27.44
CA THR A 2 -29.60 1.32 27.91
C THR A 2 -28.18 1.74 28.33
N LYS A 3 -27.28 0.80 28.66
CA LYS A 3 -25.99 1.11 29.33
C LYS A 3 -24.91 1.83 28.51
N TYR A 4 -24.97 1.87 27.17
CA TYR A 4 -23.93 2.52 26.35
C TYR A 4 -24.31 3.91 25.84
N ARG A 5 -25.61 4.24 25.77
CA ARG A 5 -26.08 5.57 25.38
C ARG A 5 -25.71 6.62 26.43
N ASP A 6 -25.66 6.20 27.69
CA ASP A 6 -25.26 7.06 28.83
C ASP A 6 -23.73 7.11 29.04
N VAL A 7 -22.94 6.27 28.34
CA VAL A 7 -21.46 6.20 28.43
C VAL A 7 -20.75 6.96 27.30
N PHE A 8 -21.47 7.26 26.20
CA PHE A 8 -21.02 8.21 25.19
C PHE A 8 -21.82 9.53 25.23
N PRO A 9 -21.85 10.26 26.37
CA PRO A 9 -22.39 11.62 26.37
C PRO A 9 -21.44 12.54 25.59
N GLU A 10 -21.79 13.81 25.38
CA GLU A 10 -20.97 14.81 24.68
C GLU A 10 -19.50 14.88 25.14
N LYS A 11 -19.20 14.45 26.39
CA LYS A 11 -17.84 14.25 26.93
C LYS A 11 -16.98 13.27 26.13
N SER A 12 -17.57 12.31 25.42
CA SER A 12 -16.83 11.36 24.58
C SER A 12 -16.12 12.05 23.41
N ASN A 13 -16.64 13.14 22.84
CA ASN A 13 -15.88 13.93 21.86
C ASN A 13 -14.72 14.72 22.49
N SER A 14 -14.77 14.95 23.80
CA SER A 14 -13.74 15.66 24.55
C SER A 14 -12.50 14.81 24.77
N ILE A 15 -12.65 13.50 25.03
CA ILE A 15 -11.49 12.61 25.30
C ILE A 15 -10.64 12.35 24.06
N PHE A 16 -11.23 12.38 22.86
CA PHE A 16 -10.46 12.34 21.60
C PHE A 16 -9.64 13.64 21.36
N LYS A 17 -9.84 14.67 22.18
CA LYS A 17 -9.10 15.94 22.14
C LYS A 17 -8.32 16.18 23.43
N ASP A 18 -8.10 15.14 24.22
CA ASP A 18 -7.36 15.24 25.48
C ASP A 18 -5.93 15.75 25.22
N SER A 19 -5.35 16.48 26.17
CA SER A 19 -3.98 16.99 26.06
C SER A 19 -2.96 15.86 26.07
N SER A 20 -3.25 14.76 26.76
CA SER A 20 -2.38 13.57 26.82
C SER A 20 -2.41 12.78 25.51
N THR A 21 -1.23 12.56 24.94
CA THR A 21 -1.04 11.71 23.75
C THR A 21 -1.46 10.27 24.02
N GLU A 22 -1.15 9.74 25.20
CA GLU A 22 -1.48 8.37 25.60
C GLU A 22 -3.00 8.14 25.67
N ILE A 23 -3.75 9.14 26.14
CA ILE A 23 -5.22 9.08 26.19
C ILE A 23 -5.78 9.06 24.77
N ARG A 24 -5.28 9.93 23.87
CA ARG A 24 -5.74 9.96 22.47
C ARG A 24 -5.41 8.67 21.72
N GLU A 25 -4.24 8.08 21.96
CA GLU A 25 -3.90 6.75 21.42
C GLU A 25 -4.83 5.66 21.92
N THR A 26 -5.14 5.65 23.22
CA THR A 26 -6.04 4.67 23.82
C THR A 26 -7.44 4.80 23.22
N CYS A 27 -7.94 6.03 23.06
CA CYS A 27 -9.20 6.30 22.37
C CYS A 27 -9.21 5.78 20.93
N ALA A 28 -8.10 5.96 20.20
CA ALA A 28 -7.94 5.41 18.85
C ALA A 28 -8.02 3.89 18.85
N LYS A 29 -7.32 3.20 19.78
CA LYS A 29 -7.32 1.73 19.89
C LYS A 29 -8.71 1.19 20.23
N ASP A 30 -9.38 1.76 21.22
CA ASP A 30 -10.71 1.34 21.68
C ASP A 30 -11.80 1.55 20.63
N SER A 31 -11.59 2.49 19.71
CA SER A 31 -12.50 2.71 18.58
C SER A 31 -12.70 1.44 17.73
N HIS A 32 -11.72 0.52 17.70
CA HIS A 32 -11.84 -0.75 16.97
C HIS A 32 -13.06 -1.56 17.43
N ASP A 33 -13.13 -1.86 18.73
CA ASP A 33 -14.22 -2.67 19.27
C ASP A 33 -15.56 -1.94 19.19
N ILE A 34 -15.56 -0.63 19.37
CA ILE A 34 -16.78 0.17 19.29
C ILE A 34 -17.37 0.13 17.88
N LEU A 35 -16.54 0.34 16.85
CA LEU A 35 -16.99 0.29 15.45
C LEU A 35 -17.55 -1.10 15.08
N LEU A 36 -16.96 -2.16 15.61
CA LEU A 36 -17.40 -3.53 15.36
C LEU A 36 -18.72 -3.89 16.07
N ARG A 37 -18.87 -3.49 17.33
CA ARG A 37 -19.93 -3.99 18.23
C ARG A 37 -21.09 -3.01 18.43
N HIS A 38 -20.89 -1.72 18.15
CA HIS A 38 -21.86 -0.67 18.45
C HIS A 38 -22.16 0.18 17.22
N SER A 39 -22.97 -0.36 16.29
CA SER A 39 -23.31 0.30 15.03
C SER A 39 -23.92 1.69 15.21
N GLN A 40 -24.69 1.90 16.28
CA GLN A 40 -25.31 3.18 16.62
C GLN A 40 -24.31 4.29 16.97
N LEU A 41 -23.06 3.95 17.32
CA LEU A 41 -22.02 4.90 17.67
C LEU A 41 -21.05 5.20 16.51
N ARG A 42 -21.14 4.46 15.39
CA ARG A 42 -20.19 4.57 14.27
C ARG A 42 -20.05 5.98 13.74
N GLY A 43 -21.14 6.71 13.55
CA GLY A 43 -21.08 8.08 13.02
C GLY A 43 -20.19 9.00 13.87
N GLN A 44 -20.39 9.00 15.19
CA GLN A 44 -19.62 9.82 16.12
C GLN A 44 -18.16 9.36 16.21
N VAL A 45 -17.94 8.05 16.35
CA VAL A 45 -16.60 7.46 16.50
C VAL A 45 -15.79 7.63 15.22
N SER A 46 -16.37 7.43 14.04
CA SER A 46 -15.70 7.66 12.77
C SER A 46 -15.32 9.13 12.59
N SER A 47 -16.18 10.08 12.99
CA SER A 47 -15.83 11.50 12.96
C SER A 47 -14.63 11.82 13.88
N ALA A 48 -14.62 11.26 15.08
CA ALA A 48 -13.53 11.47 16.05
C ALA A 48 -12.22 10.82 15.59
N LEU A 49 -12.28 9.57 15.14
CA LEU A 49 -11.13 8.82 14.65
C LEU A 49 -10.52 9.46 13.40
N GLY A 50 -11.35 9.98 12.49
CA GLY A 50 -10.91 10.74 11.32
C GLY A 50 -10.18 12.05 11.65
N ARG A 51 -10.43 12.66 12.82
CA ARG A 51 -9.61 13.78 13.30
C ARG A 51 -8.24 13.30 13.78
N LEU A 52 -8.20 12.18 14.50
CA LEU A 52 -6.95 11.60 14.99
C LEU A 52 -6.01 11.15 13.88
N THR A 53 -6.50 10.80 12.69
CA THR A 53 -5.61 10.53 11.54
C THR A 53 -4.77 11.76 11.17
N ARG A 54 -5.16 12.97 11.59
CA ARG A 54 -4.47 14.24 11.33
C ARG A 54 -3.92 14.88 12.62
N ASP A 55 -3.77 14.10 13.69
CA ASP A 55 -3.20 14.56 14.96
C ASP A 55 -1.81 15.18 14.79
N LEU A 56 -1.44 16.10 15.67
CA LEU A 56 -0.10 16.68 15.68
C LEU A 56 0.95 15.65 16.05
N ASP A 57 0.58 14.68 16.88
CA ASP A 57 1.46 13.60 17.31
C ASP A 57 1.47 12.45 16.31
N ASP A 58 2.68 12.01 15.95
CA ASP A 58 2.93 11.00 14.93
C ASP A 58 2.44 9.61 15.35
N SER A 59 2.53 9.25 16.65
CA SER A 59 2.10 7.93 17.14
C SER A 59 0.58 7.86 17.23
N VAL A 60 -0.08 8.96 17.60
CA VAL A 60 -1.55 9.06 17.58
C VAL A 60 -2.07 8.90 16.15
N ARG A 61 -1.46 9.61 15.17
CA ARG A 61 -1.84 9.47 13.75
C ARG A 61 -1.71 8.03 13.27
N LEU A 62 -0.56 7.40 13.51
CA LEU A 62 -0.31 6.03 13.07
C LEU A 62 -1.30 5.05 13.72
N THR A 63 -1.52 5.17 15.02
CA THR A 63 -2.48 4.34 15.77
C THR A 63 -3.89 4.46 15.22
N ALA A 64 -4.36 5.68 14.96
CA ALA A 64 -5.68 5.92 14.39
C ALA A 64 -5.84 5.27 13.01
N VAL A 65 -4.87 5.44 12.12
CA VAL A 65 -4.90 4.84 10.77
C VAL A 65 -4.88 3.32 10.84
N LEU A 66 -4.01 2.73 11.65
CA LEU A 66 -3.94 1.28 11.80
C LEU A 66 -5.22 0.70 12.40
N CYS A 67 -5.82 1.38 13.38
CA CYS A 67 -7.12 0.99 13.92
C CYS A 67 -8.19 0.94 12.83
N ILE A 68 -8.28 1.98 11.98
CA ILE A 68 -9.25 2.02 10.87
C ILE A 68 -9.01 0.85 9.91
N ILE A 69 -7.77 0.64 9.49
CA ILE A 69 -7.43 -0.42 8.51
C ILE A 69 -7.72 -1.80 9.07
N GLU A 70 -7.35 -2.09 10.32
CA GLU A 70 -7.62 -3.38 10.94
C GLU A 70 -9.12 -3.60 11.21
N THR A 71 -9.86 -2.54 11.53
CA THR A 71 -11.33 -2.59 11.60
C THR A 71 -11.93 -2.93 10.24
N ALA A 72 -11.51 -2.24 9.18
CA ALA A 72 -11.98 -2.47 7.81
C ALA A 72 -11.63 -3.89 7.31
N LYS A 73 -10.44 -4.40 7.65
CA LYS A 73 -10.04 -5.78 7.33
C LYS A 73 -10.94 -6.81 8.01
N LYS A 74 -11.49 -6.52 9.19
CA LYS A 74 -12.36 -7.43 9.94
C LYS A 74 -13.84 -7.30 9.54
N LYS A 75 -14.32 -6.08 9.31
CA LYS A 75 -15.71 -5.78 8.96
C LYS A 75 -15.74 -4.46 8.19
N LEU A 76 -15.75 -4.51 6.87
CA LEU A 76 -15.56 -3.33 6.02
C LEU A 76 -16.71 -2.33 6.19
N GLU A 77 -17.95 -2.81 6.33
CA GLU A 77 -19.13 -1.98 6.57
C GLU A 77 -19.14 -1.29 7.95
N ALA A 78 -18.19 -1.60 8.84
CA ALA A 78 -17.97 -0.87 10.08
C ALA A 78 -17.22 0.45 9.89
N VAL A 79 -16.61 0.65 8.73
CA VAL A 79 -15.81 1.82 8.37
C VAL A 79 -16.48 2.50 7.17
N ASN A 80 -16.63 3.81 7.21
CA ASN A 80 -17.17 4.57 6.09
C ASN A 80 -16.06 4.95 5.09
N GLU A 81 -16.47 5.30 3.86
CA GLU A 81 -15.53 5.69 2.79
C GLU A 81 -14.65 6.89 3.17
N SER A 82 -15.19 7.85 3.93
CA SER A 82 -14.42 9.03 4.36
C SER A 82 -13.25 8.69 5.27
N LEU A 83 -13.36 7.65 6.11
CA LEU A 83 -12.24 7.12 6.89
C LEU A 83 -11.18 6.46 6.01
N ILE A 84 -11.58 5.70 4.98
CA ILE A 84 -10.64 5.11 4.01
C ILE A 84 -9.86 6.20 3.28
N VAL A 85 -10.56 7.26 2.85
CA VAL A 85 -9.92 8.44 2.23
C VAL A 85 -8.97 9.13 3.21
N ALA A 86 -9.38 9.31 4.47
CA ALA A 86 -8.51 9.89 5.51
C ALA A 86 -7.24 9.06 5.74
N CYS A 87 -7.32 7.73 5.70
CA CYS A 87 -6.14 6.86 5.72
C CYS A 87 -5.27 7.04 4.48
N CYS A 88 -5.87 7.12 3.28
CA CYS A 88 -5.13 7.34 2.04
C CYS A 88 -4.35 8.67 2.04
N ASP A 89 -4.90 9.73 2.64
CA ASP A 89 -4.20 11.01 2.81
C ASP A 89 -2.87 10.84 3.58
N ARG A 90 -2.73 9.79 4.40
CA ARG A 90 -1.52 9.50 5.21
C ARG A 90 -0.46 8.71 4.46
N MET A 91 -0.73 8.29 3.23
CA MET A 91 0.35 7.89 2.32
C MET A 91 1.31 9.05 1.97
N LYS A 92 0.91 10.31 2.23
CA LYS A 92 1.73 11.52 2.10
C LYS A 92 2.18 12.09 3.45
N ASP A 93 2.23 11.28 4.51
CA ASP A 93 2.68 11.74 5.82
C ASP A 93 4.12 12.31 5.79
N LYS A 94 4.41 13.24 6.69
CA LYS A 94 5.75 13.84 6.80
C LYS A 94 6.79 12.80 7.19
N LYS A 95 6.44 11.80 7.99
CA LYS A 95 7.35 10.74 8.41
C LYS A 95 7.38 9.58 7.40
N PRO A 96 8.55 9.26 6.80
CA PRO A 96 8.68 8.15 5.85
C PRO A 96 8.18 6.81 6.39
N LYS A 97 8.54 6.47 7.63
CA LYS A 97 8.10 5.21 8.27
C LYS A 97 6.57 5.07 8.28
N ILE A 98 5.84 6.15 8.59
CA ILE A 98 4.38 6.17 8.55
C ILE A 98 3.89 5.95 7.12
N ARG A 99 4.41 6.68 6.14
CA ARG A 99 4.00 6.51 4.73
C ARG A 99 4.14 5.07 4.26
N GLN A 100 5.29 4.47 4.50
CA GLN A 100 5.62 3.11 4.06
C GLN A 100 4.68 2.08 4.68
N GLU A 101 4.43 2.19 5.99
CA GLU A 101 3.50 1.32 6.69
C GLU A 101 2.06 1.48 6.17
N ILE A 102 1.59 2.71 6.01
CA ILE A 102 0.23 2.99 5.53
C ILE A 102 0.03 2.50 4.09
N ILE A 103 0.99 2.74 3.19
CA ILE A 103 0.93 2.23 1.81
C ILE A 103 0.82 0.71 1.81
N ALA A 104 1.66 0.01 2.59
CA ALA A 104 1.65 -1.45 2.65
C ALA A 104 0.31 -1.99 3.19
N LYS A 105 -0.20 -1.40 4.28
CA LYS A 105 -1.43 -1.86 4.94
C LYS A 105 -2.69 -1.58 4.10
N LEU A 106 -2.78 -0.41 3.47
CA LEU A 106 -3.91 -0.07 2.60
C LEU A 106 -3.93 -0.91 1.32
N LEU A 107 -2.78 -1.10 0.67
CA LEU A 107 -2.73 -1.96 -0.52
C LEU A 107 -3.07 -3.42 -0.19
N HIS A 108 -2.68 -3.89 1.01
CA HIS A 108 -3.10 -5.21 1.48
C HIS A 108 -4.60 -5.30 1.78
N LEU A 109 -5.22 -4.24 2.34
CA LEU A 109 -6.68 -4.17 2.49
C LEU A 109 -7.37 -4.23 1.12
N TYR A 110 -6.92 -3.42 0.16
CA TYR A 110 -7.44 -3.45 -1.22
C TYR A 110 -7.34 -4.86 -1.81
N PHE A 111 -6.15 -5.48 -1.74
CA PHE A 111 -5.91 -6.85 -2.20
C PHE A 111 -6.91 -7.85 -1.61
N LYS A 112 -7.12 -7.80 -0.30
CA LYS A 112 -8.07 -8.68 0.40
C LYS A 112 -9.47 -8.54 -0.20
N VAL A 113 -9.92 -7.31 -0.40
CA VAL A 113 -11.27 -7.02 -0.90
C VAL A 113 -11.44 -7.45 -2.36
N ILE A 114 -10.48 -7.19 -3.24
CA ILE A 114 -10.61 -7.52 -4.67
C ILE A 114 -10.45 -9.02 -4.96
N VAL A 115 -9.69 -9.75 -4.13
CA VAL A 115 -9.53 -11.20 -4.29
C VAL A 115 -10.69 -11.94 -3.63
N GLY A 116 -11.19 -11.43 -2.49
CA GLY A 116 -12.33 -11.99 -1.78
C GLY A 116 -13.60 -12.07 -2.65
N GLU A 117 -14.42 -13.06 -2.35
CA GLU A 117 -15.72 -13.29 -2.99
C GLU A 117 -16.88 -12.90 -2.05
N GLU A 118 -16.56 -12.63 -0.79
CA GLU A 118 -17.51 -12.25 0.27
C GLU A 118 -17.94 -10.78 0.22
N TYR A 119 -17.28 -9.96 -0.61
CA TYR A 119 -17.49 -8.51 -0.65
C TYR A 119 -18.49 -8.11 -1.73
N THR A 120 -19.38 -7.17 -1.37
CA THR A 120 -20.33 -6.56 -2.30
C THR A 120 -19.64 -5.61 -3.28
N ALA A 121 -20.33 -5.31 -4.40
CA ALA A 121 -19.83 -4.31 -5.35
C ALA A 121 -19.61 -2.92 -4.71
N SER A 122 -20.45 -2.54 -3.75
CA SER A 122 -20.31 -1.27 -3.01
C SER A 122 -19.06 -1.27 -2.12
N GLU A 123 -18.77 -2.39 -1.46
CA GLU A 123 -17.56 -2.57 -0.66
C GLU A 123 -16.29 -2.57 -1.50
N THR A 124 -16.33 -3.24 -2.66
CA THR A 124 -15.23 -3.17 -3.63
C THR A 124 -15.01 -1.73 -4.11
N ALA A 125 -16.08 -0.99 -4.41
CA ALA A 125 -15.99 0.41 -4.84
C ALA A 125 -15.34 1.31 -3.78
N ALA A 126 -15.66 1.11 -2.49
CA ALA A 126 -15.14 1.90 -1.38
C ALA A 126 -13.61 1.84 -1.23
N VAL A 127 -12.96 0.79 -1.76
CA VAL A 127 -11.50 0.62 -1.68
C VAL A 127 -10.77 0.94 -2.99
N THR A 128 -11.46 1.22 -4.10
CA THR A 128 -10.75 1.46 -5.38
C THR A 128 -9.95 2.76 -5.40
N ILE A 129 -10.24 3.68 -4.48
CA ILE A 129 -9.45 4.90 -4.28
C ILE A 129 -8.00 4.61 -3.82
N ILE A 130 -7.77 3.46 -3.17
CA ILE A 130 -6.47 3.09 -2.61
C ILE A 130 -5.37 3.00 -3.68
N PRO A 131 -5.50 2.15 -4.73
CA PRO A 131 -4.49 2.09 -5.79
C PRO A 131 -4.36 3.41 -6.56
N GLU A 132 -5.45 4.15 -6.78
CA GLU A 132 -5.41 5.47 -7.43
C GLU A 132 -4.50 6.44 -6.65
N LYS A 133 -4.70 6.53 -5.33
CA LYS A 133 -3.88 7.39 -4.46
C LYS A 133 -2.43 6.91 -4.37
N ALA A 134 -2.20 5.59 -4.33
CA ALA A 134 -0.86 5.02 -4.33
C ALA A 134 -0.10 5.36 -5.61
N LEU A 135 -0.70 5.16 -6.78
CA LEU A 135 -0.08 5.49 -8.07
C LEU A 135 0.20 6.99 -8.21
N ALA A 136 -0.64 7.86 -7.66
CA ALA A 136 -0.37 9.30 -7.64
C ALA A 136 0.90 9.69 -6.85
N LEU A 137 1.33 8.88 -5.86
CA LEU A 137 2.60 9.11 -5.15
C LEU A 137 3.81 8.88 -6.04
N TYR A 138 3.68 8.02 -7.05
CA TYR A 138 4.77 7.68 -7.96
C TYR A 138 5.26 8.92 -8.74
N MET A 139 4.42 9.95 -8.88
CA MET A 139 4.76 11.22 -9.52
C MET A 139 5.44 12.22 -8.59
N LEU A 140 5.39 12.02 -7.27
CA LEU A 140 5.92 13.00 -6.34
C LEU A 140 7.44 12.94 -6.27
N VAL A 141 8.06 14.12 -6.24
CA VAL A 141 9.48 14.29 -5.96
C VAL A 141 9.75 13.87 -4.51
N GLY A 142 10.83 13.11 -4.28
CA GLY A 142 11.25 12.69 -2.94
C GLY A 142 10.58 11.42 -2.39
N MET A 143 9.69 10.77 -3.15
CA MET A 143 9.02 9.50 -2.77
C MET A 143 9.76 8.26 -3.31
N THR A 144 11.09 8.23 -3.26
CA THR A 144 11.87 7.20 -3.99
C THR A 144 11.70 5.79 -3.43
N GLU A 145 11.65 5.66 -2.10
CA GLU A 145 11.41 4.37 -1.44
C GLU A 145 9.97 3.91 -1.68
N GLU A 146 9.01 4.81 -1.58
CA GLU A 146 7.59 4.53 -1.82
C GLU A 146 7.33 4.12 -3.27
N LYS A 147 8.01 4.74 -4.25
CA LYS A 147 7.96 4.32 -5.67
C LYS A 147 8.37 2.86 -5.84
N SER A 148 9.51 2.49 -5.24
CA SER A 148 10.01 1.12 -5.27
C SER A 148 9.03 0.14 -4.59
N MET A 149 8.39 0.56 -3.50
CA MET A 149 7.35 -0.21 -2.83
C MET A 149 6.11 -0.39 -3.72
N ILE A 150 5.66 0.67 -4.39
CA ILE A 150 4.50 0.64 -5.29
C ILE A 150 4.77 -0.29 -6.46
N GLU A 151 5.94 -0.25 -7.09
CA GLU A 151 6.31 -1.19 -8.17
C GLU A 151 6.22 -2.65 -7.70
N ARG A 152 6.77 -2.94 -6.51
CA ARG A 152 6.71 -4.29 -5.92
C ARG A 152 5.27 -4.71 -5.59
N TYR A 153 4.50 -3.82 -5.00
CA TYR A 153 3.11 -4.07 -4.64
C TYR A 153 2.17 -4.06 -5.85
N PHE A 154 2.59 -3.53 -6.99
CA PHE A 154 1.78 -3.54 -8.21
C PHE A 154 1.40 -4.96 -8.59
N SER A 155 2.37 -5.88 -8.65
CA SER A 155 2.14 -7.29 -9.00
C SER A 155 1.65 -8.16 -7.85
N SER A 156 1.78 -7.68 -6.60
CA SER A 156 1.43 -8.46 -5.40
C SER A 156 0.04 -8.11 -4.86
N TYR A 157 -0.35 -6.83 -4.92
CA TYR A 157 -1.57 -6.31 -4.29
C TYR A 157 -2.48 -5.51 -5.23
N ILE A 158 -1.93 -4.73 -6.17
CA ILE A 158 -2.76 -3.90 -7.08
C ILE A 158 -3.37 -4.74 -8.19
N ILE A 159 -2.53 -5.46 -8.94
CA ILE A 159 -2.90 -6.44 -9.97
C ILE A 159 -2.22 -7.77 -9.61
N PRO A 160 -2.78 -8.53 -8.64
CA PRO A 160 -2.12 -9.69 -8.07
C PRO A 160 -1.93 -10.81 -9.09
N TYR A 161 -0.71 -11.32 -9.24
CA TYR A 161 -0.46 -12.47 -10.14
C TYR A 161 -1.22 -13.74 -9.72
N LYS A 162 -1.55 -13.87 -8.43
CA LYS A 162 -2.31 -14.99 -7.87
C LYS A 162 -3.78 -15.00 -8.30
N MET A 163 -4.29 -13.89 -8.83
CA MET A 163 -5.65 -13.79 -9.31
C MET A 163 -5.81 -14.55 -10.64
N GLU A 164 -6.96 -15.19 -10.83
CA GLU A 164 -7.32 -15.87 -12.08
C GLU A 164 -7.21 -14.91 -13.29
N VAL A 165 -6.77 -15.43 -14.44
CA VAL A 165 -6.37 -14.60 -15.59
C VAL A 165 -7.50 -13.67 -16.04
N LYS A 166 -8.74 -14.17 -16.15
CA LYS A 166 -9.89 -13.35 -16.59
C LYS A 166 -10.17 -12.22 -15.60
N LYS A 167 -10.25 -12.53 -14.31
CA LYS A 167 -10.46 -11.55 -13.24
C LYS A 167 -9.32 -10.52 -13.21
N ARG A 168 -8.07 -10.96 -13.36
CA ARG A 168 -6.88 -10.10 -13.36
C ARG A 168 -6.87 -9.12 -14.52
N VAL A 169 -7.18 -9.58 -15.74
CA VAL A 169 -7.28 -8.71 -16.92
C VAL A 169 -8.41 -7.70 -16.75
N LYS A 170 -9.57 -8.13 -16.25
CA LYS A 170 -10.70 -7.24 -15.94
C LYS A 170 -10.30 -6.15 -14.95
N SER A 171 -9.71 -6.51 -13.80
CA SER A 171 -9.24 -5.54 -12.80
C SER A 171 -8.18 -4.58 -13.36
N MET A 172 -7.32 -5.07 -14.25
CA MET A 172 -6.32 -4.24 -14.92
C MET A 172 -6.96 -3.16 -15.81
N VAL A 173 -7.97 -3.54 -16.59
CA VAL A 173 -8.72 -2.60 -17.45
C VAL A 173 -9.54 -1.62 -16.60
N GLU A 174 -10.25 -2.12 -15.59
CA GLU A 174 -11.07 -1.29 -14.70
C GLU A 174 -10.24 -0.24 -13.96
N LEU A 175 -9.06 -0.62 -13.45
CA LEU A 175 -8.14 0.33 -12.85
C LEU A 175 -7.67 1.36 -13.87
N PHE A 176 -7.20 0.91 -15.04
CA PHE A 176 -6.71 1.80 -16.08
C PHE A 176 -7.75 2.85 -16.51
N CYS A 177 -9.01 2.44 -16.67
CA CYS A 177 -10.11 3.34 -17.03
C CYS A 177 -10.46 4.38 -15.95
N LYS A 178 -10.10 4.15 -14.68
CA LYS A 178 -10.34 5.10 -13.58
C LYS A 178 -9.20 6.10 -13.40
N LEU A 179 -8.03 5.82 -13.95
CA LEU A 179 -6.87 6.70 -13.81
C LEU A 179 -7.04 7.95 -14.69
N ASP A 180 -6.60 9.08 -14.16
CA ASP A 180 -6.43 10.27 -14.98
C ASP A 180 -5.28 10.09 -15.98
N LYS A 181 -5.03 11.12 -16.81
CA LYS A 181 -3.96 11.10 -17.81
C LYS A 181 -2.59 10.77 -17.21
N PHE A 182 -2.30 11.29 -16.01
CA PHE A 182 -1.01 11.09 -15.35
C PHE A 182 -0.91 9.69 -14.74
N GLY A 183 -1.96 9.23 -14.06
CA GLY A 183 -2.04 7.87 -13.52
C GLY A 183 -1.90 6.82 -14.63
N SER A 184 -2.49 7.06 -15.80
CA SER A 184 -2.35 6.19 -16.97
C SER A 184 -0.91 6.10 -17.48
N GLN A 185 -0.15 7.21 -17.44
CA GLN A 185 1.27 7.22 -17.79
C GLN A 185 2.11 6.45 -16.78
N VAL A 186 1.88 6.66 -15.48
CA VAL A 186 2.55 5.91 -14.40
C VAL A 186 2.29 4.41 -14.54
N PHE A 187 1.03 4.04 -14.77
CA PHE A 187 0.63 2.65 -14.97
C PHE A 187 1.41 2.02 -16.13
N ALA A 188 1.45 2.70 -17.29
CA ALA A 188 2.19 2.23 -18.45
C ALA A 188 3.70 2.11 -18.17
N GLU A 189 4.28 3.07 -17.43
CA GLU A 189 5.69 3.05 -17.03
C GLU A 189 6.01 1.84 -16.15
N ILE A 190 5.21 1.58 -15.12
CA ILE A 190 5.41 0.43 -14.21
C ILE A 190 5.34 -0.88 -15.00
N VAL A 191 4.35 -1.03 -15.88
CA VAL A 191 4.18 -2.22 -16.72
C VAL A 191 5.36 -2.39 -17.68
N ALA A 192 5.80 -1.31 -18.33
CA ALA A 192 6.93 -1.32 -19.26
C ALA A 192 8.26 -1.65 -18.55
N ARG A 193 8.52 -1.04 -17.39
CA ARG A 193 9.69 -1.32 -16.53
C ARG A 193 9.72 -2.79 -16.12
N SER A 194 8.60 -3.31 -15.62
CA SER A 194 8.46 -4.71 -15.25
C SER A 194 8.73 -5.67 -16.43
N SER A 195 8.25 -5.32 -17.63
CA SER A 195 8.53 -6.09 -18.85
C SER A 195 10.01 -6.04 -19.25
N CYS A 196 10.63 -4.86 -19.18
CA CYS A 196 12.04 -4.66 -19.47
C CYS A 196 12.92 -5.46 -18.51
N HIS A 197 12.65 -5.42 -17.21
CA HIS A 197 13.36 -6.22 -16.20
C HIS A 197 13.28 -7.72 -16.50
N ARG A 198 12.09 -8.25 -16.78
CA ARG A 198 11.92 -9.67 -17.15
C ARG A 198 12.72 -10.06 -18.39
N ARG A 199 12.79 -9.18 -19.40
CA ARG A 199 13.59 -9.43 -20.60
C ARG A 199 15.08 -9.48 -20.27
N ILE A 200 15.60 -8.49 -19.53
CA ILE A 200 17.02 -8.47 -19.16
C ILE A 200 17.38 -9.70 -18.33
N LEU A 201 16.54 -10.08 -17.35
CA LEU A 201 16.79 -11.29 -16.54
C LEU A 201 16.80 -12.57 -17.38
N ARG A 202 15.93 -12.69 -18.39
CA ARG A 202 15.97 -13.82 -19.33
C ARG A 202 17.28 -13.86 -20.14
N GLU A 203 17.69 -12.72 -20.68
CA GLU A 203 18.97 -12.61 -21.40
C GLU A 203 20.16 -12.99 -20.49
N MET A 204 20.14 -12.58 -19.22
CA MET A 204 21.17 -12.97 -18.25
C MET A 204 21.18 -14.48 -18.01
N LEU A 205 20.02 -15.11 -17.83
CA LEU A 205 19.91 -16.57 -17.66
C LEU A 205 20.40 -17.32 -18.90
N GLU A 206 20.10 -16.84 -20.10
CA GLU A 206 20.61 -17.41 -21.34
C GLU A 206 22.14 -17.35 -21.41
N ILE A 207 22.73 -16.20 -21.07
CA ILE A 207 24.20 -16.06 -21.02
C ILE A 207 24.81 -17.06 -20.02
N ILE A 208 24.22 -17.19 -18.83
CA ILE A 208 24.70 -18.10 -17.77
C ILE A 208 24.61 -19.57 -18.23
N SER A 209 23.55 -19.94 -18.94
CA SER A 209 23.35 -21.31 -19.42
C SER A 209 24.38 -21.78 -20.45
N ARG A 210 25.13 -20.87 -21.09
CA ARG A 210 26.08 -21.17 -22.18
C ARG A 210 27.48 -21.61 -21.72
N GLN A 211 27.76 -21.62 -20.41
CA GLN A 211 29.04 -22.08 -19.83
C GLN A 211 30.33 -21.44 -20.42
N GLY A 212 30.34 -20.11 -20.56
CA GLY A 212 31.54 -19.30 -20.31
C GLY A 212 32.54 -19.10 -21.45
N VAL A 213 32.25 -18.15 -22.35
CA VAL A 213 33.26 -17.45 -23.15
C VAL A 213 33.66 -16.13 -22.44
N SER A 214 34.89 -15.64 -22.65
CA SER A 214 35.36 -14.36 -22.06
C SER A 214 34.40 -13.18 -22.33
N ASP A 215 33.74 -13.19 -23.50
CA ASP A 215 32.76 -12.17 -23.91
C ASP A 215 31.46 -12.20 -23.07
N ASP A 216 31.04 -13.38 -22.60
CA ASP A 216 29.83 -13.57 -21.78
C ASP A 216 29.92 -12.81 -20.45
N LYS A 217 31.13 -12.72 -19.88
CA LYS A 217 31.36 -11.96 -18.63
C LYS A 217 31.13 -10.47 -18.83
N ALA A 218 31.61 -9.90 -19.94
CA ALA A 218 31.43 -8.49 -20.24
C ALA A 218 29.96 -8.16 -20.53
N GLN A 219 29.29 -9.01 -21.31
CA GLN A 219 27.86 -8.88 -21.58
C GLN A 219 27.03 -8.96 -20.30
N LEU A 220 27.30 -9.94 -19.43
CA LEU A 220 26.60 -10.09 -18.16
C LEU A 220 26.81 -8.85 -17.25
N GLN A 221 28.02 -8.32 -17.14
CA GLN A 221 28.29 -7.10 -16.38
C GLN A 221 27.50 -5.89 -16.91
N SER A 222 27.40 -5.75 -18.23
CA SER A 222 26.57 -4.71 -18.86
C SER A 222 25.09 -4.85 -18.48
N LYS A 223 24.56 -6.09 -18.46
CA LYS A 223 23.17 -6.34 -18.03
C LYS A 223 22.95 -6.07 -16.56
N ILE A 224 23.90 -6.44 -15.68
CA ILE A 224 23.84 -6.13 -14.24
C ILE A 224 23.74 -4.62 -14.05
N GLN A 225 24.65 -3.86 -14.66
CA GLN A 225 24.66 -2.40 -14.55
C GLN A 225 23.35 -1.78 -15.02
N ARG A 226 22.76 -2.31 -16.09
CA ARG A 226 21.49 -1.84 -16.66
C ARG A 226 20.29 -2.10 -15.75
N ILE A 227 20.25 -3.23 -15.03
CA ILE A 227 19.20 -3.46 -14.02
C ILE A 227 19.44 -2.57 -12.81
N SER A 228 20.67 -2.58 -12.29
CA SER A 228 21.05 -1.84 -11.09
C SER A 228 20.73 -0.34 -11.18
N SER A 229 20.97 0.29 -12.33
CA SER A 229 20.70 1.72 -12.54
C SER A 229 19.23 2.11 -12.43
N THR A 230 18.30 1.15 -12.46
CA THR A 230 16.87 1.40 -12.31
C THR A 230 16.39 1.39 -10.85
N HIS A 231 17.27 1.04 -9.91
CA HIS A 231 17.02 1.01 -8.48
C HIS A 231 17.67 2.21 -7.77
N HIS A 232 17.09 2.62 -6.65
CA HIS A 232 17.64 3.70 -5.82
C HIS A 232 19.06 3.38 -5.30
N ASP A 233 19.25 2.15 -4.80
CA ASP A 233 20.57 1.64 -4.41
C ASP A 233 21.17 0.79 -5.52
N SER A 234 21.57 1.45 -6.61
CA SER A 234 22.20 0.81 -7.76
C SER A 234 23.45 0.02 -7.35
N THR A 235 24.25 0.56 -6.44
CA THR A 235 25.49 -0.08 -5.96
C THR A 235 25.21 -1.35 -5.17
N GLY A 236 24.28 -1.31 -4.21
CA GLY A 236 23.90 -2.47 -3.41
C GLY A 236 23.25 -3.56 -4.25
N VAL A 237 22.37 -3.20 -5.19
CA VAL A 237 21.75 -4.16 -6.12
C VAL A 237 22.80 -4.80 -7.02
N SER A 238 23.72 -4.02 -7.58
CA SER A 238 24.83 -4.54 -8.39
C SER A 238 25.70 -5.50 -7.60
N PHE A 239 26.04 -5.16 -6.35
CA PHE A 239 26.80 -6.01 -5.45
C PHE A 239 26.07 -7.32 -5.14
N TYR A 240 24.79 -7.25 -4.74
CA TYR A 240 23.99 -8.43 -4.41
C TYR A 240 23.88 -9.41 -5.58
N ILE A 241 23.55 -8.89 -6.76
CA ILE A 241 23.45 -9.69 -7.98
C ILE A 241 24.80 -10.35 -8.30
N ARG A 242 25.92 -9.62 -8.15
CA ARG A 242 27.28 -10.18 -8.35
C ARG A 242 27.64 -11.26 -7.33
N CYS A 243 27.22 -11.13 -6.08
CA CYS A 243 27.44 -12.12 -5.04
C CYS A 243 26.69 -13.43 -5.34
N GLU A 244 25.41 -13.34 -5.69
CA GLU A 244 24.60 -14.50 -6.12
C GLU A 244 25.23 -15.19 -7.34
N TYR A 245 25.77 -14.44 -8.31
CA TYR A 245 26.47 -15.02 -9.45
C TYR A 245 27.77 -15.75 -9.10
N ARG A 246 28.53 -15.29 -8.10
CA ARG A 246 29.73 -16.03 -7.67
C ARG A 246 29.37 -17.39 -7.08
N LEU A 247 28.21 -17.51 -6.45
CA LEU A 247 27.73 -18.78 -5.87
C LEU A 247 27.25 -19.77 -6.96
N ILE A 248 26.76 -19.28 -8.10
CA ILE A 248 26.24 -20.12 -9.20
C ILE A 248 27.36 -20.69 -10.09
N LEU A 249 28.56 -20.08 -10.08
CA LEU A 249 29.69 -20.46 -10.94
C LEU A 249 30.80 -21.24 -10.19
N GLN A 250 30.56 -21.63 -8.93
CA GLN A 250 31.38 -22.61 -8.19
C GLN A 250 30.76 -24.00 -8.32
#